data_AF-A0A1Y5F951-F1
#
_entry.id   AF-A0A1Y5F951-F1
#
_cell.length_a   1.000
_cell.length_b   1.000
_cell.length_c   1.000
_cell.angle_alpha   90.00
_cell.angle_beta   90.00
_cell.angle_gamma   90.00
#
_symmetry.space_group_name_H-M   'P 1'
#
loop_
_entity.id
_entity.type
_entity.pdbx_description
1 polymer ?
#
loop_
_entity_poly.entity_id
_entity_poly.type
_entity_poly.pdbx_seq_one_letter_code
_entity_poly.pdbx_strand_id
1 'polypeptide(L)'
;MFEVEIRGQASNSTIKTIIVTQADLKKTILELLQEHKIPVASSCMGEGICEKCIINDSVLGCLKLVSAIESWQSKVITIAYL
;
A
#
# COMPACT_ATOMS: atom_id res chain seq x y z
N MET A 1 -6.47 4.85 15.12
CA MET A 1 -6.88 5.16 13.73
C MET A 1 -5.92 6.21 13.21
N PHE A 2 -5.47 6.09 11.98
CA PHE A 2 -4.60 7.08 11.34
C PHE A 2 -4.90 7.18 9.86
N GLU A 3 -4.53 8.29 9.25
CA GLU A 3 -4.70 8.51 7.82
C GLU A 3 -3.43 8.08 7.08
N VAL A 4 -3.63 7.40 5.96
CA VAL A 4 -2.60 7.05 5.00
C VAL A 4 -2.92 7.71 3.68
N GLU A 5 -1.95 8.44 3.16
CA GLU A 5 -2.07 9.08 1.85
C GLU A 5 -1.51 8.17 0.76
N ILE A 6 -2.27 8.01 -0.32
CA ILE A 6 -1.86 7.23 -1.48
C ILE A 6 -1.50 8.18 -2.61
N ARG A 7 -0.28 8.08 -3.12
CA ARG A 7 0.24 8.92 -4.20
C ARG A 7 0.63 8.10 -5.42
N GLY A 8 0.42 8.66 -6.60
CA GLY A 8 0.98 8.12 -7.84
C GLY A 8 2.46 8.50 -7.94
N GLN A 9 3.34 7.56 -8.28
CA GLN A 9 4.77 7.83 -8.37
C GLN A 9 5.11 8.76 -9.53
N ALA A 10 4.44 8.61 -10.67
CA ALA A 10 4.72 9.42 -11.85
C ALA A 10 4.17 10.85 -11.70
N SER A 11 3.00 10.97 -11.09
CA SER A 11 2.27 12.23 -10.98
C SER A 11 2.60 13.02 -9.69
N ASN A 12 3.14 12.34 -8.66
CA ASN A 12 3.30 12.81 -7.28
C ASN A 12 2.02 13.43 -6.69
N SER A 13 0.87 13.09 -7.27
CA SER A 13 -0.45 13.59 -6.88
C SER A 13 -1.08 12.62 -5.90
N THR A 14 -1.82 13.17 -4.94
CA THR A 14 -2.63 12.39 -4.01
C THR A 14 -3.81 11.78 -4.76
N ILE A 15 -3.82 10.46 -4.88
CA ILE A 15 -4.89 9.69 -5.51
C ILE A 15 -6.05 9.54 -4.53
N LYS A 16 -5.72 9.22 -3.27
CA LYS A 16 -6.72 8.91 -2.24
C LYS A 16 -6.13 9.00 -0.84
N THR A 17 -6.94 9.37 0.13
CA THR A 17 -6.62 9.23 1.55
C THR A 17 -7.46 8.11 2.15
N ILE A 18 -6.82 7.19 2.86
CA ILE A 18 -7.46 6.05 3.51
C ILE A 18 -7.36 6.23 5.01
N ILE A 19 -8.49 6.11 5.70
CA ILE A 19 -8.54 6.07 7.16
C ILE A 19 -8.33 4.62 7.59
N VAL A 20 -7.18 4.34 8.20
CA VAL A 20 -6.82 3.01 8.71
C VAL A 20 -7.42 2.81 10.09
N THR A 21 -8.23 1.76 10.22
CA THR A 21 -8.82 1.32 11.50
C THR A 21 -7.99 0.20 12.13
N GLN A 22 -8.32 -0.18 13.38
CA GLN A 22 -7.62 -1.29 14.03
C GLN A 22 -7.83 -2.65 13.32
N ALA A 23 -8.95 -2.83 12.61
CA ALA A 23 -9.20 -4.05 11.85
C ALA A 23 -8.25 -4.18 10.66
N ASP A 24 -7.85 -3.05 10.07
CA ASP A 24 -6.97 -3.00 8.91
C ASP A 24 -5.51 -3.31 9.25
N LEU A 25 -5.10 -3.14 10.51
CA LEU A 25 -3.70 -3.38 10.95
C LEU A 25 -3.23 -4.82 10.73
N LYS A 26 -4.17 -5.77 10.68
CA LYS A 26 -3.90 -7.20 10.43
C LYS A 26 -3.84 -7.56 8.96
N LYS A 27 -4.25 -6.64 8.07
CA LYS A 27 -4.22 -6.83 6.63
C LYS A 27 -2.83 -6.50 6.11
N THR A 28 -2.50 -7.10 4.97
CA THR A 28 -1.38 -6.66 4.16
C THR A 28 -1.69 -5.32 3.49
N ILE A 29 -0.65 -4.59 3.09
CA ILE A 29 -0.82 -3.35 2.34
C ILE A 29 -1.49 -3.65 0.99
N LEU A 30 -1.18 -4.78 0.36
CA LEU A 30 -1.87 -5.22 -0.87
C LEU A 30 -3.39 -5.34 -0.66
N GLU A 31 -3.83 -6.03 0.40
CA GLU A 31 -5.26 -6.19 0.71
C GLU A 31 -5.94 -4.84 0.93
N LEU A 32 -5.32 -3.95 1.72
CA LEU A 32 -5.83 -2.60 1.94
C LEU A 32 -6.00 -1.84 0.61
N LEU A 33 -4.99 -1.88 -0.25
CA LEU A 33 -5.05 -1.21 -1.57
C LEU A 33 -6.16 -1.81 -2.45
N GLN A 34 -6.30 -3.13 -2.48
CA GLN A 34 -7.33 -3.84 -3.26
C GLN A 34 -8.75 -3.52 -2.78
N GLU A 35 -9.01 -3.53 -1.47
CA GLU A 35 -10.31 -3.16 -0.90
C GLU A 35 -10.70 -1.73 -1.27
N HIS A 36 -9.72 -0.82 -1.31
CA HIS A 36 -9.94 0.57 -1.72
C HIS A 36 -9.90 0.79 -3.24
N LYS A 37 -9.82 -0.28 -4.03
CA LYS A 37 -9.77 -0.31 -5.50
C LYS A 37 -8.60 0.47 -6.10
N ILE A 38 -7.45 0.44 -5.42
CA ILE A 38 -6.23 1.09 -5.87
C ILE A 38 -5.42 0.09 -6.70
N PRO A 39 -5.08 0.40 -7.96
CA PRO A 39 -4.37 -0.52 -8.82
C PRO A 39 -2.93 -0.71 -8.33
N VAL A 40 -2.56 -1.96 -8.10
CA VAL A 40 -1.20 -2.38 -7.81
C VAL A 40 -0.95 -3.70 -8.52
N ALA A 41 0.21 -3.83 -9.15
CA ALA A 41 0.53 -5.03 -9.90
C ALA A 41 0.68 -6.23 -8.95
N SER A 42 -0.01 -7.33 -9.24
CA SER A 42 0.13 -8.59 -8.51
C SER A 42 -0.13 -9.76 -9.46
N SER A 43 0.68 -10.81 -9.38
CA SER A 43 0.52 -12.02 -10.20
C SER A 43 0.79 -13.32 -9.43
N CYS A 44 0.93 -13.25 -8.11
CA CYS A 44 1.20 -14.41 -7.25
C CYS A 44 0.23 -14.52 -6.07
N MET A 45 -0.97 -13.95 -6.19
CA MET A 45 -1.99 -13.99 -5.12
C MET A 45 -1.51 -13.48 -3.74
N GLY A 46 -0.47 -12.65 -3.70
CA GLY A 46 0.09 -12.11 -2.47
C GLY A 46 1.24 -12.91 -1.84
N GLU A 47 1.72 -13.97 -2.49
CA GLU A 47 2.83 -14.81 -1.99
C GLU A 47 4.22 -14.14 -2.05
N GLY A 48 4.33 -12.97 -2.68
CA GLY A 48 5.58 -12.22 -2.78
C GLY A 48 6.55 -12.69 -3.88
N ILE A 49 6.38 -13.89 -4.43
CA ILE A 49 7.31 -14.46 -5.44
C ILE A 49 7.31 -13.73 -6.78
N CYS A 50 6.22 -13.02 -7.13
CA CYS A 50 6.18 -12.27 -8.39
C CYS A 50 6.94 -10.94 -8.33
N GLU A 51 7.22 -10.42 -7.13
CA GLU A 51 7.90 -9.14 -6.91
C GLU A 51 7.25 -7.92 -7.60
N LYS A 52 5.94 -7.99 -7.92
CA LYS A 52 5.23 -6.91 -8.62
C LYS A 52 4.49 -5.95 -7.69
N CYS A 53 4.18 -6.36 -6.47
CA CYS A 53 3.37 -5.61 -5.51
C CYS A 53 4.17 -4.47 -4.84
N ILE A 54 5.08 -3.83 -5.58
CA ILE A 54 6.04 -2.86 -5.08
C ILE A 54 5.33 -1.52 -4.80
N ILE A 55 5.56 -1.01 -3.60
CA ILE A 55 5.19 0.33 -3.15
C ILE A 55 6.45 1.02 -2.62
N ASN A 56 6.47 2.36 -2.61
CA ASN A 56 7.60 3.14 -2.11
C ASN A 56 8.95 2.65 -2.68
N ASP A 57 8.98 2.38 -3.99
CA ASP A 57 10.12 1.91 -4.78
C ASP A 57 10.73 0.54 -4.42
N SER A 58 10.50 0.01 -3.21
CA SER A 58 11.25 -1.14 -2.70
C SER A 58 10.46 -2.06 -1.76
N VAL A 59 9.25 -1.69 -1.36
CA VAL A 59 8.47 -2.44 -0.38
C VAL A 59 7.49 -3.35 -1.10
N LEU A 60 7.59 -4.67 -0.87
CA LEU A 60 6.55 -5.61 -1.33
C LEU A 60 5.32 -5.50 -0.42
N GLY A 61 4.30 -4.77 -0.88
CA GLY A 61 3.07 -4.51 -0.13
C GLY A 61 2.27 -5.76 0.23
N CYS A 62 2.46 -6.85 -0.51
CA CYS A 62 1.86 -8.15 -0.22
C CYS A 62 2.52 -8.91 0.94
N LEU A 63 3.74 -8.54 1.34
CA LEU A 63 4.45 -9.15 2.47
C LEU A 63 4.51 -8.22 3.70
N LYS A 64 3.99 -6.99 3.59
CA LYS A 64 3.94 -6.04 4.70
C LYS A 64 2.53 -5.80 5.19
N LEU A 65 2.40 -5.80 6.51
CA LEU A 65 1.17 -5.45 7.20
C LEU A 65 1.00 -3.94 7.25
N VAL A 66 -0.27 -3.51 7.28
CA VAL A 66 -0.64 -2.11 7.45
C VAL A 66 -0.12 -1.54 8.78
N SER A 67 -0.01 -2.37 9.83
CA SER A 67 0.60 -1.97 11.10
C SER A 67 2.03 -1.43 10.96
N ALA A 68 2.79 -1.88 9.95
CA ALA A 68 4.13 -1.39 9.70
C ALA A 68 4.15 0.11 9.31
N ILE A 69 3.06 0.63 8.74
CA ILE A 69 2.93 2.03 8.33
C ILE A 69 2.94 2.96 9.56
N GLU A 70 2.54 2.48 10.74
CA GLU A 70 2.60 3.28 11.97
C GLU A 70 4.02 3.72 12.32
N SER A 71 5.01 2.93 11.92
CA SER A 71 6.44 3.20 12.15
C SER A 71 7.08 4.05 11.05
N TRP A 72 6.36 4.38 9.97
CA TRP A 72 6.89 5.19 8.89
C TRP A 72 6.92 6.66 9.28
N GLN A 73 8.01 7.35 8.96
CA GLN A 73 8.16 8.79 9.22
C GLN A 73 7.08 9.62 8.50
N SER A 74 6.67 9.16 7.33
CA SER A 74 5.55 9.70 6.55
C SER A 74 4.60 8.57 6.19
N LYS A 75 3.31 8.72 6.55
CA LYS A 75 2.25 7.73 6.28
C LYS A 75 1.76 7.82 4.83
N VAL A 76 2.70 7.72 3.90
CA VAL A 76 2.47 7.87 2.46
C VAL A 76 2.85 6.57 1.77
N ILE A 77 1.94 6.07 0.94
CA ILE A 77 2.16 4.94 0.04
C ILE A 77 2.20 5.50 -1.38
N THR A 78 3.33 5.37 -2.04
CA THR A 78 3.56 5.73 -3.43
C THR A 78 3.47 4.46 -4.29
N ILE A 79 2.67 4.52 -5.35
CA ILE A 79 2.49 3.41 -6.28
C ILE A 79 3.03 3.75 -7.68
N ALA A 80 3.87 2.87 -8.22
CA ALA A 80 4.55 3.08 -9.50
C ALA A 80 3.60 3.06 -10.72
N TYR A 81 2.44 2.42 -10.59
CA TYR A 81 1.55 2.13 -11.70
C TYR A 81 0.59 3.30 -12.08
N LEU A 82 0.82 4.50 -11.55
CA LEU A 82 0.03 5.72 -11.81
C LEU A 82 0.90 6.99 -11.89
#